data_AF-A0A3R9MEK7-F1
#
_entry.id   AF-A0A3R9MEK7-F1
#
_cell.length_a   1.000
_cell.length_b   1.000
_cell.length_c   1.000
_cell.angle_alpha   90.00
_cell.angle_beta   90.00
_cell.angle_gamma   90.00
#
_symmetry.space_group_name_H-M   'P 1'
#
loop_
_entity.id
_entity.type
_entity.pdbx_description
1 polymer ?
#
loop_
_entity_poly.entity_id
_entity_poly.type
_entity_poly.pdbx_seq_one_letter_code
_entity_poly.pdbx_strand_id
1 'polypeptide(L)'
;MGIIPYLHRYGENLVCIYVVYVGGNLVKSLNTIQKKITNFIKPIVPEDYVKLHKDLLRKAIVTTTAVVSLTVAYHTVSAENPTSRDMATIYHVYVNDNYVGTVNNKEVVEATIQKKINSKQGQYAEEYEWTIGNDIEYVEETAFRPSFNNEQTIKNVQSSIQVLVETAAIVVNNEPVAYLEDLTLAQEAIKQLKLKYIDEQTLSQVEKSSATTEALPPLQEGESRIIDVELSKDVAIETVKAKPTDILTVDQVVALLQKGTLEEKKYEVQEGDVLGLIANEHNLTLKQILSLNPDIQEDTVLQIGQPLNVTVYEPYVEVVVKKEVYERVSIPYQREVKQDDTIYKGDIKVQQDGKEGEKLVNKIISIQNGQPAAEEVIQEEILQAPVNEIVLKGTKVIPSRGTGNFLWPTYGGYISSKQGYRWGKFHKGIDIAQPYDRTIRSSDNGIVEFAGWDGGYGKKVVVNHRNGYKTIYAHLSNINVSVGDTVERGRKLGIMGSTGNSTGIHLHFEIYKNGRLQNPLDYVR
;
A
#
# COMPACT_ATOMS: atom_id res chain seq x y z
N MET A 1 -10.64 17.47 -34.51
CA MET A 1 -9.16 17.42 -34.43
C MET A 1 -8.67 18.74 -35.00
N GLY A 2 -8.00 19.56 -34.19
CA GLY A 2 -7.53 20.89 -34.60
C GLY A 2 -6.01 20.98 -34.47
N ILE A 3 -5.37 21.69 -35.40
CA ILE A 3 -3.93 21.92 -35.41
C ILE A 3 -3.69 23.42 -35.29
N ILE A 4 -2.91 23.85 -34.30
CA ILE A 4 -2.51 25.25 -34.12
C ILE A 4 -0.98 25.33 -34.19
N PRO A 5 -0.41 26.16 -35.08
CA PRO A 5 1.03 26.41 -35.12
C PRO A 5 1.45 27.30 -33.95
N TYR A 6 2.50 26.91 -33.24
CA TYR A 6 3.14 27.68 -32.18
C TYR A 6 4.62 27.86 -32.48
N LEU A 7 5.07 29.10 -32.61
CA LEU A 7 6.47 29.43 -32.86
C LEU A 7 7.23 29.53 -31.54
N HIS A 8 8.24 28.68 -31.37
CA HIS A 8 9.11 28.67 -30.20
C HIS A 8 10.56 28.92 -30.60
N ARG A 9 11.30 29.67 -29.78
CA ARG A 9 12.65 30.13 -30.12
C ARG A 9 13.68 29.40 -29.26
N TYR A 10 14.59 28.68 -29.92
CA TYR A 10 15.71 27.97 -29.30
C TYR A 10 17.01 28.65 -29.74
N GLY A 11 17.60 29.45 -28.85
CA GLY A 11 18.74 30.31 -29.18
C GLY A 11 18.38 31.32 -30.29
N GLU A 12 19.19 31.38 -31.34
CA GLU A 12 18.92 32.27 -32.48
C GLU A 12 17.84 31.74 -33.43
N ASN A 13 17.53 30.44 -33.40
CA ASN A 13 16.61 29.79 -34.33
C ASN A 13 15.15 29.82 -33.84
N LEU A 14 14.22 30.10 -34.75
CA LEU A 14 12.78 29.88 -34.54
C LEU A 14 12.35 28.53 -35.12
N VAL A 15 11.64 27.73 -34.32
CA VAL A 15 11.06 26.44 -34.69
C VAL A 15 9.54 26.53 -34.57
N CYS A 16 8.82 26.13 -35.63
CA CYS A 16 7.36 26.09 -35.62
C CYS A 16 6.87 24.71 -35.20
N ILE A 17 6.25 24.62 -34.03
CA ILE A 17 5.73 23.39 -33.43
C ILE A 17 4.21 23.34 -33.67
N TYR A 18 3.71 22.23 -34.21
CA TYR A 18 2.28 22.05 -34.47
C TYR A 18 1.65 21.20 -33.36
N VAL A 19 0.78 21.79 -32.56
CA VAL A 19 0.06 21.07 -31.49
C VAL A 19 -1.28 20.57 -32.02
N VAL A 20 -1.55 19.28 -31.84
CA VAL A 20 -2.75 18.60 -32.35
C VAL A 20 -3.65 18.18 -31.19
N TYR A 21 -4.91 18.65 -31.19
CA TYR A 21 -5.89 18.32 -30.16
C TYR A 21 -6.88 17.24 -30.61
N VAL A 22 -7.07 16.22 -29.76
CA VAL A 22 -8.12 15.20 -29.85
C VAL A 22 -8.83 15.10 -28.50
N GLY A 23 -10.15 15.20 -28.48
CA GLY A 23 -10.96 14.89 -27.28
C GLY A 23 -10.82 15.80 -26.05
N GLY A 24 -10.10 16.93 -26.13
CA GLY A 24 -10.02 17.92 -25.06
C GLY A 24 -8.92 17.72 -24.00
N ASN A 25 -8.16 16.63 -24.07
CA ASN A 25 -7.03 16.37 -23.17
C ASN A 25 -5.67 16.58 -23.85
N LEU A 26 -4.68 17.04 -23.09
CA LEU A 26 -3.32 17.32 -23.55
C LEU A 26 -2.45 16.05 -23.45
N VAL A 27 -1.99 15.52 -24.58
CA VAL A 27 -1.20 14.28 -24.61
C VAL A 27 0.30 14.59 -24.39
N LYS A 28 0.85 14.19 -23.24
CA LYS A 28 2.30 14.17 -22.97
C LYS A 28 2.87 12.76 -23.22
N SER A 29 3.32 12.47 -24.43
CA SER A 29 4.33 11.42 -24.74
C SER A 29 4.76 11.56 -26.20
N LEU A 30 6.08 11.65 -26.44
CA LEU A 30 6.63 11.97 -27.78
C LEU A 30 6.98 10.72 -28.61
N ASN A 31 7.07 9.53 -28.01
CA ASN A 31 7.65 8.34 -28.66
C ASN A 31 6.67 7.52 -29.53
N THR A 32 5.35 7.77 -29.46
CA THR A 32 4.35 6.94 -30.17
C THR A 32 3.94 7.49 -31.55
N ILE A 33 4.31 8.73 -31.91
CA ILE A 33 3.81 9.41 -33.12
C ILE A 33 4.72 9.26 -34.35
N GLN A 34 5.99 8.88 -34.17
CA GLN A 34 6.98 8.82 -35.27
C GLN A 34 6.70 7.72 -36.32
N LYS A 35 5.85 6.73 -36.00
CA LYS A 35 5.52 5.59 -36.89
C LYS A 35 4.25 5.74 -37.75
N LYS A 36 3.45 6.83 -37.58
CA LYS A 36 2.14 6.98 -38.24
C LYS A 36 1.98 8.15 -39.22
N ILE A 37 2.95 9.06 -39.34
CA ILE A 37 2.83 10.26 -40.21
C ILE A 37 3.51 10.07 -41.59
N THR A 38 4.29 9.01 -41.80
CA THR A 38 5.08 8.79 -43.02
C THR A 38 4.25 8.52 -44.30
N ASN A 39 2.95 8.22 -44.19
CA ASN A 39 2.13 7.74 -45.31
C ASN A 39 1.08 8.73 -45.88
N PHE A 40 1.07 10.02 -45.48
CA PHE A 40 0.00 10.93 -45.91
C PHE A 40 0.40 12.33 -46.42
N ILE A 41 1.68 12.62 -46.65
CA ILE A 41 2.11 13.89 -47.28
C ILE A 41 3.01 13.61 -48.48
N LYS A 42 2.44 13.73 -49.69
CA LYS A 42 3.24 14.01 -50.90
C LYS A 42 3.72 15.47 -50.80
N PRO A 43 5.03 15.76 -50.90
CA PRO A 43 5.49 17.13 -50.92
C PRO A 43 5.20 17.77 -52.29
N ILE A 44 4.40 18.84 -52.28
CA ILE A 44 4.41 19.84 -53.35
C ILE A 44 5.46 20.87 -52.95
N VAL A 45 6.59 20.90 -53.65
CA VAL A 45 7.59 21.96 -53.56
C VAL A 45 7.92 22.43 -54.97
N PRO A 46 7.83 23.73 -55.29
CA PRO A 46 8.17 24.26 -56.61
C PRO A 46 9.64 24.09 -56.99
N GLU A 47 9.89 24.01 -58.30
CA GLU A 47 11.23 24.07 -58.88
C GLU A 47 11.88 25.44 -58.63
N ASP A 48 12.81 25.54 -57.67
CA ASP A 48 13.95 26.48 -57.74
C ASP A 48 15.06 26.30 -56.67
N TYR A 49 15.13 25.15 -55.99
CA TYR A 49 16.19 24.85 -55.00
C TYR A 49 17.10 23.66 -55.39
N VAL A 50 17.26 23.42 -56.69
CA VAL A 50 18.15 22.38 -57.26
C VAL A 50 19.24 23.02 -58.12
N LYS A 51 20.11 23.85 -57.52
CA LYS A 51 21.29 24.36 -58.23
C LYS A 51 22.53 24.77 -57.41
N LEU A 52 22.75 24.21 -56.22
CA LEU A 52 24.08 24.28 -55.59
C LEU A 52 24.36 23.14 -54.58
N HIS A 53 24.80 21.98 -55.07
CA HIS A 53 25.79 21.05 -54.45
C HIS A 53 25.85 19.73 -55.24
N LYS A 54 26.45 19.79 -56.44
CA LYS A 54 26.94 18.64 -57.21
C LYS A 54 28.25 19.00 -57.88
N ASP A 55 29.31 19.07 -57.09
CA ASP A 55 30.69 18.73 -57.44
C ASP A 55 31.60 19.09 -56.26
N LEU A 56 32.05 18.07 -55.51
CA LEU A 56 33.28 18.01 -54.70
C LEU A 56 33.27 16.75 -53.80
N LEU A 57 33.22 15.56 -54.41
CA LEU A 57 33.49 14.29 -53.72
C LEU A 57 34.02 13.23 -54.70
N ARG A 58 35.31 13.36 -55.06
CA ARG A 58 36.11 12.32 -55.73
C ARG A 58 37.56 12.40 -55.26
N LYS A 59 38.16 11.24 -54.91
CA LYS A 59 39.49 11.03 -54.27
C LYS A 59 39.47 11.46 -52.78
N ALA A 60 40.15 10.81 -51.83
CA ALA A 60 40.93 9.54 -51.75
C ALA A 60 41.19 9.25 -50.24
N ILE A 61 41.49 8.05 -49.72
CA ILE A 61 41.57 6.66 -50.25
C ILE A 61 41.39 5.68 -49.06
N VAL A 62 41.06 4.41 -49.30
CA VAL A 62 41.23 3.29 -48.34
C VAL A 62 42.38 2.41 -48.80
N THR A 63 43.36 2.11 -47.94
CA THR A 63 44.09 0.82 -47.99
C THR A 63 44.85 0.49 -46.70
N THR A 64 44.55 -0.69 -46.19
CA THR A 64 45.41 -1.54 -45.37
C THR A 64 46.80 -1.72 -45.98
N THR A 65 47.86 -1.69 -45.14
CA THR A 65 49.21 -2.08 -45.54
C THR A 65 49.47 -3.56 -45.27
N ALA A 66 49.33 -4.39 -46.31
CA ALA A 66 50.00 -5.69 -46.37
C ALA A 66 51.44 -5.51 -46.89
N VAL A 67 52.37 -6.30 -46.36
CA VAL A 67 53.80 -6.23 -46.72
C VAL A 67 54.04 -6.78 -48.12
N VAL A 68 54.50 -5.92 -49.06
CA VAL A 68 55.15 -6.35 -50.30
C VAL A 68 56.40 -5.51 -50.54
N SER A 69 57.55 -6.16 -50.45
CA SER A 69 58.86 -5.60 -50.76
C SER A 69 59.05 -5.44 -52.29
N LEU A 70 59.32 -4.23 -52.76
CA LEU A 70 59.90 -4.01 -54.09
C LEU A 70 61.10 -3.05 -54.00
N THR A 71 62.28 -3.55 -54.36
CA THR A 71 63.52 -2.78 -54.46
C THR A 71 63.58 -2.03 -55.80
N VAL A 72 63.66 -0.71 -55.75
CA VAL A 72 64.14 0.11 -56.88
C VAL A 72 65.19 1.08 -56.35
N ALA A 73 66.45 0.83 -56.68
CA ALA A 73 67.55 1.74 -56.39
C ALA A 73 67.63 2.81 -57.49
N TYR A 74 67.54 4.08 -57.11
CA TYR A 74 68.08 5.19 -57.89
C TYR A 74 69.13 5.93 -57.07
N HIS A 75 70.21 6.33 -57.73
CA HIS A 75 71.40 6.86 -57.07
C HIS A 75 71.26 8.32 -56.66
N THR A 76 72.14 8.71 -55.74
CA THR A 76 72.13 9.95 -54.94
C THR A 76 72.32 11.25 -55.72
N VAL A 77 71.71 12.33 -55.22
CA VAL A 77 72.44 13.58 -54.97
C VAL A 77 72.14 14.01 -53.53
N SER A 78 73.17 14.01 -52.67
CA SER A 78 73.11 14.66 -51.35
C SER A 78 73.50 16.12 -51.51
N ALA A 79 72.70 17.03 -50.95
CA ALA A 79 73.05 18.43 -50.77
C ALA A 79 73.16 18.71 -49.27
N GLU A 80 74.38 18.63 -48.73
CA GLU A 80 74.63 18.99 -47.33
C GLU A 80 74.58 20.52 -47.16
N ASN A 81 73.50 21.02 -46.57
CA ASN A 81 73.44 22.38 -46.02
C ASN A 81 73.91 22.35 -44.55
N PRO A 82 75.00 23.04 -44.17
CA PRO A 82 75.59 22.89 -42.82
C PRO A 82 74.82 23.53 -41.65
N THR A 83 73.67 24.17 -41.89
CA THR A 83 72.94 25.00 -40.90
C THR A 83 71.77 24.29 -40.20
N SER A 84 71.45 23.04 -40.54
CA SER A 84 70.28 22.33 -39.99
C SER A 84 70.49 21.67 -38.62
N ARG A 85 71.71 21.68 -38.06
CA ARG A 85 72.04 20.92 -36.83
C ARG A 85 71.54 21.50 -35.50
N ASP A 86 71.11 22.77 -35.49
CA ASP A 86 70.67 23.45 -34.25
C ASP A 86 69.14 23.65 -34.14
N MET A 87 68.37 23.40 -35.21
CA MET A 87 66.90 23.47 -35.18
C MET A 87 66.32 22.09 -34.84
N ALA A 88 65.42 22.02 -33.88
CA ALA A 88 64.71 20.80 -33.54
C ALA A 88 63.25 21.06 -33.18
N THR A 89 62.40 20.08 -33.48
CA THR A 89 60.99 20.07 -33.13
C THR A 89 60.79 19.44 -31.75
N ILE A 90 59.96 20.09 -30.94
CA ILE A 90 59.50 19.61 -29.63
C ILE A 90 57.97 19.68 -29.58
N TYR A 91 57.39 18.91 -28.66
CA TYR A 91 55.95 18.85 -28.43
C TYR A 91 55.68 19.21 -26.97
N HIS A 92 54.91 20.28 -26.77
CA HIS A 92 54.34 20.60 -25.47
C HIS A 92 53.10 19.74 -25.27
N VAL A 93 53.08 18.97 -24.19
CA VAL A 93 52.07 17.96 -23.90
C VAL A 93 51.10 18.52 -22.88
N TYR A 94 49.81 18.40 -23.16
CA TYR A 94 48.72 18.80 -22.28
C TYR A 94 47.83 17.60 -21.96
N VAL A 95 47.35 17.51 -20.72
CA VAL A 95 46.41 16.48 -20.26
C VAL A 95 45.19 17.18 -19.69
N ASN A 96 44.03 17.07 -20.35
CA ASN A 96 42.83 17.87 -20.04
C ASN A 96 43.18 19.37 -19.87
N ASP A 97 43.72 20.00 -20.92
CA ASP A 97 44.20 21.39 -20.96
C ASP A 97 45.35 21.77 -20.00
N ASN A 98 45.80 20.86 -19.12
CA ASN A 98 46.88 21.13 -18.18
C ASN A 98 48.23 20.77 -18.79
N TYR A 99 49.13 21.75 -18.91
CA TYR A 99 50.50 21.52 -19.38
C TYR A 99 51.26 20.57 -18.44
N VAL A 100 51.71 19.42 -18.95
CA VAL A 100 52.45 18.41 -18.17
C VAL A 100 53.93 18.31 -18.52
N GLY A 101 54.40 18.96 -19.59
CA GLY A 101 55.82 19.05 -19.94
C GLY A 101 56.09 19.06 -21.44
N THR A 102 57.37 18.99 -21.80
CA THR A 102 57.86 19.02 -23.20
C THR A 102 58.62 17.74 -23.51
N VAL A 103 58.31 17.11 -24.65
CA VAL A 103 59.04 15.96 -25.21
C VAL A 103 59.66 16.28 -26.56
N ASN A 104 60.74 15.60 -26.93
CA ASN A 104 61.32 15.70 -28.27
C ASN A 104 60.63 14.81 -29.33
N ASN A 105 59.74 13.91 -28.91
CA ASN A 105 59.01 13.02 -29.79
C ASN A 105 57.71 12.54 -29.10
N LYS A 106 56.56 12.72 -29.76
CA LYS A 106 55.23 12.28 -29.30
C LYS A 106 55.15 10.77 -29.02
N GLU A 107 55.91 9.95 -29.77
CA GLU A 107 55.93 8.49 -29.67
C GLU A 107 56.35 8.02 -28.26
N VAL A 108 57.11 8.83 -27.53
CA VAL A 108 57.52 8.58 -26.14
C VAL A 108 56.32 8.66 -25.17
N VAL A 109 55.36 9.53 -25.45
CA VAL A 109 54.11 9.69 -24.69
C VAL A 109 53.12 8.61 -25.11
N GLU A 110 52.96 8.36 -26.41
CA GLU A 110 52.10 7.31 -26.96
C GLU A 110 52.52 5.91 -26.44
N ALA A 111 53.80 5.57 -26.47
CA ALA A 111 54.33 4.32 -25.91
C ALA A 111 54.17 4.23 -24.38
N THR A 112 54.18 5.37 -23.68
CA THR A 112 53.92 5.44 -22.23
C THR A 112 52.45 5.13 -21.91
N ILE A 113 51.52 5.70 -22.69
CA ILE A 113 50.08 5.43 -22.58
C ILE A 113 49.82 3.94 -22.86
N GLN A 114 50.34 3.42 -23.97
CA GLN A 114 50.18 2.01 -24.33
C GLN A 114 50.78 1.08 -23.27
N LYS A 115 51.97 1.39 -22.72
CA LYS A 115 52.55 0.63 -21.61
C LYS A 115 51.65 0.63 -20.37
N LYS A 116 50.98 1.73 -20.06
CA LYS A 116 50.04 1.81 -18.92
C LYS A 116 48.78 0.98 -19.18
N ILE A 117 48.22 1.05 -20.39
CA ILE A 117 47.09 0.20 -20.83
C ILE A 117 47.48 -1.28 -20.73
N ASN A 118 48.58 -1.70 -21.34
CA ASN A 118 49.05 -3.09 -21.31
C ASN A 118 49.33 -3.59 -19.88
N SER A 119 49.85 -2.73 -19.00
CA SER A 119 50.06 -3.06 -17.58
C SER A 119 48.76 -3.29 -16.79
N LYS A 120 47.63 -2.79 -17.31
CA LYS A 120 46.29 -3.03 -16.78
C LYS A 120 45.60 -4.20 -17.46
N GLN A 121 45.73 -4.36 -18.78
CA GLN A 121 45.28 -5.55 -19.51
C GLN A 121 45.73 -6.85 -18.84
N GLY A 122 47.02 -6.98 -18.49
CA GLY A 122 47.53 -8.18 -17.81
C GLY A 122 47.00 -8.44 -16.37
N GLN A 123 46.10 -7.60 -15.85
CA GLN A 123 45.41 -7.76 -14.56
C GLN A 123 43.91 -8.04 -14.67
N TYR A 124 43.32 -7.89 -15.87
CA TYR A 124 41.88 -7.91 -16.14
C TYR A 124 41.62 -8.67 -17.46
N ALA A 125 40.37 -8.69 -17.98
CA ALA A 125 40.08 -9.40 -19.23
C ALA A 125 40.76 -8.75 -20.44
N GLU A 126 41.22 -9.57 -21.39
CA GLU A 126 41.79 -9.11 -22.67
C GLU A 126 40.71 -8.53 -23.61
N GLU A 127 39.43 -8.80 -23.34
CA GLU A 127 38.28 -8.51 -24.22
C GLU A 127 37.75 -7.06 -24.10
N TYR A 128 38.14 -6.30 -23.06
CA TYR A 128 37.71 -4.90 -22.92
C TYR A 128 38.28 -3.98 -24.00
N GLU A 129 37.50 -2.99 -24.44
CA GLU A 129 38.01 -1.85 -25.20
C GLU A 129 38.66 -0.81 -24.27
N TRP A 130 39.98 -0.89 -24.14
CA TRP A 130 40.77 -0.05 -23.25
C TRP A 130 41.01 1.35 -23.82
N THR A 131 40.77 2.37 -23.02
CA THR A 131 40.90 3.79 -23.40
C THR A 131 41.48 4.61 -22.26
N ILE A 132 41.84 5.87 -22.54
CA ILE A 132 42.17 6.85 -21.50
C ILE A 132 40.98 7.78 -21.27
N GLY A 133 40.71 8.11 -20.00
CA GLY A 133 39.68 9.07 -19.61
C GLY A 133 40.12 10.54 -19.71
N ASN A 134 41.29 10.79 -20.29
CA ASN A 134 41.90 12.11 -20.41
C ASN A 134 42.16 12.42 -21.87
N ASP A 135 41.94 13.66 -22.26
CA ASP A 135 42.38 14.17 -23.56
C ASP A 135 43.88 14.50 -23.52
N ILE A 136 44.58 14.25 -24.63
CA ILE A 136 46.03 14.43 -24.77
C ILE A 136 46.30 15.27 -26.01
N GLU A 137 46.61 16.55 -25.79
CA GLU A 137 46.97 17.47 -26.86
C GLU A 137 48.49 17.65 -26.97
N TYR A 138 48.96 17.85 -28.21
CA TYR A 138 50.35 18.13 -28.53
C TYR A 138 50.44 19.44 -29.31
N VAL A 139 51.11 20.44 -28.73
CA VAL A 139 51.45 21.69 -29.44
C VAL A 139 52.88 21.57 -29.96
N GLU A 140 53.03 21.53 -31.28
CA GLU A 140 54.32 21.43 -31.97
C GLU A 140 55.02 22.80 -31.99
N GLU A 141 56.29 22.83 -31.57
CA GLU A 141 57.17 24.00 -31.69
C GLU A 141 58.50 23.57 -32.33
N THR A 142 58.95 24.30 -33.35
CA THR A 142 60.29 24.14 -33.93
C THR A 142 61.16 25.34 -33.56
N ALA A 143 62.20 25.10 -32.75
CA ALA A 143 63.04 26.14 -32.18
C ALA A 143 64.53 25.83 -32.33
N PHE A 144 65.37 26.85 -32.09
CA PHE A 144 66.83 26.72 -32.04
C PHE A 144 67.24 26.22 -30.65
N ARG A 145 67.82 25.01 -30.57
CA ARG A 145 68.23 24.33 -29.32
C ARG A 145 67.13 24.28 -28.24
N PRO A 146 65.95 23.68 -28.54
CA PRO A 146 64.86 23.59 -27.58
C PRO A 146 65.24 22.77 -26.34
N SER A 147 64.65 23.13 -25.20
CA SER A 147 64.74 22.34 -23.98
C SER A 147 63.54 21.39 -23.89
N PHE A 148 63.78 20.14 -23.50
CA PHE A 148 62.75 19.13 -23.27
C PHE A 148 63.17 18.23 -22.11
N ASN A 149 62.21 17.59 -21.45
CA ASN A 149 62.48 16.62 -20.38
C ASN A 149 61.52 15.44 -20.50
N ASN A 150 61.92 14.46 -21.31
CA ASN A 150 61.13 13.25 -21.52
C ASN A 150 60.84 12.52 -20.21
N GLU A 151 61.85 12.33 -19.34
CA GLU A 151 61.67 11.54 -18.12
C GLU A 151 60.64 12.17 -17.16
N GLN A 152 60.70 13.48 -16.94
CA GLN A 152 59.74 14.16 -16.08
C GLN A 152 58.35 14.24 -16.74
N THR A 153 58.28 14.52 -18.04
CA THR A 153 57.00 14.60 -18.77
C THR A 153 56.29 13.24 -18.78
N ILE A 154 57.02 12.13 -18.98
CA ILE A 154 56.50 10.76 -18.85
C ILE A 154 55.93 10.51 -17.45
N LYS A 155 56.65 10.87 -16.38
CA LYS A 155 56.17 10.70 -15.00
C LYS A 155 54.89 11.51 -14.74
N ASN A 156 54.85 12.75 -15.20
CA ASN A 156 53.68 13.61 -15.08
C ASN A 156 52.48 13.00 -15.81
N VAL A 157 52.63 12.64 -17.10
CA VAL A 157 51.60 11.92 -17.88
C VAL A 157 51.14 10.65 -17.17
N GLN A 158 52.06 9.79 -16.72
CA GLN A 158 51.73 8.56 -16.00
C GLN A 158 50.91 8.80 -14.73
N SER A 159 51.15 9.90 -14.01
CA SER A 159 50.39 10.26 -12.83
C SER A 159 49.01 10.86 -13.16
N SER A 160 48.88 11.55 -14.28
CA SER A 160 47.66 12.27 -14.67
C SER A 160 46.63 11.42 -15.42
N ILE A 161 47.07 10.48 -16.26
CA ILE A 161 46.14 9.69 -17.10
C ILE A 161 45.40 8.61 -16.30
N GLN A 162 44.09 8.51 -16.48
CA GLN A 162 43.25 7.43 -15.96
C GLN A 162 42.95 6.45 -17.08
N VAL A 163 43.15 5.15 -16.81
CA VAL A 163 42.81 4.07 -17.74
C VAL A 163 41.37 3.66 -17.46
N LEU A 164 40.53 3.76 -18.47
CA LEU A 164 39.12 3.37 -18.45
C LEU A 164 38.89 2.24 -19.46
N VAL A 165 37.75 1.58 -19.34
CA VAL A 165 37.24 0.61 -20.31
C VAL A 165 35.82 0.98 -20.71
N GLU A 166 35.46 0.69 -21.95
CA GLU A 166 34.07 0.75 -22.40
C GLU A 166 33.29 -0.41 -21.76
N THR A 167 32.12 -0.10 -21.17
CA THR A 167 31.37 -0.97 -20.26
C THR A 167 29.89 -0.62 -20.35
N ALA A 168 28.98 -1.53 -19.97
CA ALA A 168 27.57 -1.21 -19.79
C ALA A 168 27.29 -0.66 -18.38
N ALA A 169 26.62 0.49 -18.29
CA ALA A 169 26.02 0.97 -17.04
C ALA A 169 24.54 0.61 -16.99
N ILE A 170 24.08 0.12 -15.84
CA ILE A 170 22.66 0.17 -15.48
C ILE A 170 22.39 1.55 -14.90
N VAL A 171 21.46 2.27 -15.54
CA VAL A 171 21.09 3.64 -15.22
C VAL A 171 19.68 3.62 -14.65
N VAL A 172 19.52 4.07 -13.41
CA VAL A 172 18.21 4.15 -12.73
C VAL A 172 17.87 5.63 -12.54
N ASN A 173 16.70 6.07 -13.02
CA ASN A 173 16.28 7.48 -12.99
C ASN A 173 17.34 8.48 -13.53
N ASN A 174 18.05 8.12 -14.60
CA ASN A 174 19.16 8.85 -15.21
C ASN A 174 20.49 8.90 -14.42
N GLU A 175 20.64 8.13 -13.33
CA GLU A 175 21.90 8.01 -12.60
C GLU A 175 22.52 6.59 -12.78
N PRO A 176 23.81 6.46 -13.14
CA PRO A 176 24.46 5.15 -13.28
C PRO A 176 24.74 4.53 -11.91
N VAL A 177 24.08 3.40 -11.61
CA VAL A 177 24.14 2.74 -10.29
C VAL A 177 25.08 1.53 -10.23
N ALA A 178 25.36 0.92 -11.38
CA ALA A 178 26.23 -0.26 -11.51
C ALA A 178 26.86 -0.35 -12.90
N TYR A 179 28.07 -0.90 -12.98
CA TYR A 179 28.79 -1.13 -14.23
C TYR A 179 29.04 -2.64 -14.42
N LEU A 180 28.81 -3.14 -15.63
CA LEU A 180 29.05 -4.52 -16.05
C LEU A 180 29.83 -4.52 -17.36
N GLU A 181 30.60 -5.59 -17.58
CA GLU A 181 31.51 -5.74 -18.72
C GLU A 181 30.85 -5.45 -20.08
N ASP A 182 29.64 -5.96 -20.33
CA ASP A 182 28.90 -5.67 -21.57
C ASP A 182 27.38 -5.51 -21.39
N LEU A 183 26.71 -5.12 -22.48
CA LEU A 183 25.26 -4.92 -22.54
C LEU A 183 24.48 -6.23 -22.30
N THR A 184 25.05 -7.38 -22.63
CA THR A 184 24.44 -8.71 -22.46
C THR A 184 24.36 -9.06 -20.98
N LEU A 185 25.44 -8.86 -20.23
CA LEU A 185 25.49 -9.08 -18.79
C LEU A 185 24.60 -8.09 -18.03
N ALA A 186 24.52 -6.83 -18.49
CA ALA A 186 23.57 -5.87 -17.94
C ALA A 186 22.11 -6.27 -18.15
N GLN A 187 21.76 -6.79 -19.34
CA GLN A 187 20.44 -7.36 -19.61
C GLN A 187 20.17 -8.61 -18.75
N GLU A 188 21.15 -9.50 -18.61
CA GLU A 188 21.05 -10.68 -17.76
C GLU A 188 20.88 -10.32 -16.28
N ALA A 189 21.53 -9.27 -15.77
CA ALA A 189 21.32 -8.79 -14.40
C ALA A 189 19.87 -8.31 -14.17
N ILE A 190 19.30 -7.55 -15.10
CA ILE A 190 17.89 -7.14 -15.03
C ILE A 190 16.96 -8.36 -15.14
N LYS A 191 17.26 -9.31 -16.03
CA LYS A 191 16.51 -10.55 -16.19
C LYS A 191 16.53 -11.38 -14.90
N GLN A 192 17.71 -11.62 -14.32
CA GLN A 192 17.86 -12.36 -13.06
C GLN A 192 17.17 -11.69 -11.88
N LEU A 193 17.17 -10.35 -11.83
CA LEU A 193 16.38 -9.61 -10.84
C LEU A 193 14.88 -9.91 -10.97
N LYS A 194 14.32 -9.87 -12.19
CA LYS A 194 12.92 -10.29 -12.43
C LYS A 194 12.70 -11.76 -12.05
N LEU A 195 13.60 -12.66 -12.46
CA LEU A 195 13.49 -14.11 -12.23
C LEU A 195 13.47 -14.54 -10.75
N LYS A 196 13.81 -13.66 -9.81
CA LYS A 196 13.60 -13.91 -8.36
C LYS A 196 12.12 -13.91 -7.94
N TYR A 197 11.22 -13.35 -8.75
CA TYR A 197 9.81 -13.16 -8.42
C TYR A 197 8.84 -13.77 -9.45
N ILE A 198 9.33 -14.18 -10.62
CA ILE A 198 8.57 -14.85 -11.69
C ILE A 198 9.42 -15.91 -12.37
N ASP A 199 8.84 -17.00 -12.85
CA ASP A 199 9.56 -18.02 -13.59
C ASP A 199 9.90 -17.56 -15.03
N GLU A 200 10.92 -18.18 -15.64
CA GLU A 200 11.40 -17.81 -16.97
C GLU A 200 10.38 -18.04 -18.08
N GLN A 201 9.51 -19.04 -17.97
CA GLN A 201 8.51 -19.32 -19.00
C GLN A 201 7.43 -18.24 -19.01
N THR A 202 6.93 -17.85 -17.83
CA THR A 202 5.91 -16.80 -17.71
C THR A 202 6.49 -15.43 -18.06
N LEU A 203 7.72 -15.09 -17.61
CA LEU A 203 8.39 -13.85 -18.03
C LEU A 203 8.53 -13.75 -19.55
N SER A 204 8.98 -14.84 -20.19
CA SER A 204 9.12 -14.92 -21.65
C SER A 204 7.79 -14.83 -22.42
N GLN A 205 6.67 -15.16 -21.78
CA GLN A 205 5.33 -15.00 -22.37
C GLN A 205 4.87 -13.54 -22.22
N VAL A 206 4.99 -12.97 -21.03
CA VAL A 206 4.60 -11.59 -20.71
C VAL A 206 5.33 -10.59 -21.59
N GLU A 207 6.65 -10.70 -21.75
CA GLU A 207 7.43 -9.78 -22.58
C GLU A 207 7.08 -9.88 -24.08
N LYS A 208 6.65 -11.06 -24.55
CA LYS A 208 6.11 -11.23 -25.92
C LYS A 208 4.73 -10.63 -26.08
N SER A 209 3.85 -10.75 -25.09
CA SER A 209 2.52 -10.10 -25.12
C SER A 209 2.60 -8.58 -24.97
N SER A 210 3.52 -8.05 -24.16
CA SER A 210 3.72 -6.61 -24.02
C SER A 210 4.26 -5.96 -25.30
N ALA A 211 4.90 -6.74 -26.18
CA ALA A 211 5.35 -6.28 -27.50
C ALA A 211 4.23 -6.26 -28.57
N THR A 212 3.05 -6.82 -28.31
CA THR A 212 1.91 -6.81 -29.24
C THR A 212 0.80 -5.87 -28.77
N THR A 213 0.14 -5.19 -29.71
CA THR A 213 -1.05 -4.36 -29.44
C THR A 213 -2.36 -5.15 -29.54
N GLU A 214 -2.30 -6.47 -29.45
CA GLU A 214 -3.50 -7.32 -29.49
C GLU A 214 -4.12 -7.40 -28.10
N ALA A 215 -5.44 -7.21 -28.02
CA ALA A 215 -6.15 -7.30 -26.75
C ALA A 215 -6.14 -8.76 -26.25
N LEU A 216 -5.68 -8.97 -25.02
CA LEU A 216 -5.73 -10.28 -24.37
C LEU A 216 -7.20 -10.74 -24.23
N PRO A 217 -7.49 -12.05 -24.36
CA PRO A 217 -8.84 -12.58 -24.20
C PRO A 217 -9.34 -12.35 -22.76
N PRO A 218 -10.67 -12.24 -22.51
CA PRO A 218 -11.20 -12.15 -21.16
C PRO A 218 -10.92 -13.44 -20.37
N LEU A 219 -10.68 -13.31 -19.06
CA LEU A 219 -10.50 -14.44 -18.13
C LEU A 219 -11.83 -15.14 -17.82
N GLN A 220 -11.77 -16.43 -17.51
CA GLN A 220 -12.89 -17.19 -16.93
C GLN A 220 -12.87 -17.13 -15.39
N GLU A 221 -14.01 -17.46 -14.75
CA GLU A 221 -14.13 -17.40 -13.30
C GLU A 221 -13.10 -18.33 -12.62
N GLY A 222 -12.31 -17.76 -11.71
CA GLY A 222 -11.22 -18.45 -11.01
C GLY A 222 -9.87 -18.44 -11.74
N GLU A 223 -9.81 -17.90 -12.97
CA GLU A 223 -8.56 -17.73 -13.69
C GLU A 223 -7.78 -16.49 -13.23
N SER A 224 -6.45 -16.55 -13.42
CA SER A 224 -5.59 -15.38 -13.27
C SER A 224 -4.38 -15.50 -14.19
N ARG A 225 -3.81 -14.35 -14.58
CA ARG A 225 -2.60 -14.27 -15.41
C ARG A 225 -1.73 -13.11 -14.97
N ILE A 226 -0.43 -13.22 -15.24
CA ILE A 226 0.47 -12.06 -15.19
C ILE A 226 0.29 -11.31 -16.52
N ILE A 227 0.07 -10.00 -16.45
CA ILE A 227 -0.10 -9.12 -17.61
C ILE A 227 1.13 -8.26 -17.87
N ASP A 228 1.95 -8.03 -16.85
CA ASP A 228 3.13 -7.14 -16.92
C ASP A 228 4.15 -7.46 -15.82
N VAL A 229 5.43 -7.22 -16.09
CA VAL A 229 6.56 -7.34 -15.14
C VAL A 229 7.53 -6.19 -15.39
N GLU A 230 7.35 -5.13 -14.61
CA GLU A 230 8.12 -3.89 -14.68
C GLU A 230 9.03 -3.71 -13.46
N LEU A 231 9.85 -2.66 -13.48
CA LEU A 231 10.64 -2.21 -12.34
C LEU A 231 10.01 -0.92 -11.80
N SER A 232 10.08 -0.70 -10.49
CA SER A 232 9.42 0.43 -9.82
C SER A 232 10.00 1.82 -10.16
N LYS A 233 11.18 1.88 -10.77
CA LYS A 233 11.86 3.10 -11.26
C LYS A 233 12.30 2.88 -12.71
N ASP A 234 12.52 3.96 -13.46
CA ASP A 234 12.93 3.85 -14.86
C ASP A 234 14.36 3.30 -14.96
N VAL A 235 14.59 2.32 -15.83
CA VAL A 235 15.89 1.64 -15.98
C VAL A 235 16.31 1.57 -17.44
N ALA A 236 17.43 2.21 -17.73
CA ALA A 236 18.12 2.13 -19.00
C ALA A 236 19.43 1.33 -18.86
N ILE A 237 19.93 0.84 -19.99
CA ILE A 237 21.29 0.31 -20.11
C ILE A 237 22.02 1.18 -21.14
N GLU A 238 23.13 1.78 -20.74
CA GLU A 238 23.92 2.70 -21.58
C GLU A 238 25.37 2.25 -21.66
N THR A 239 26.01 2.46 -22.80
CA THR A 239 27.46 2.21 -22.95
C THR A 239 28.23 3.44 -22.47
N VAL A 240 29.11 3.24 -21.48
CA VAL A 240 29.88 4.31 -20.83
C VAL A 240 31.33 3.90 -20.62
N LYS A 241 32.18 4.84 -20.19
CA LYS A 241 33.58 4.58 -19.83
C LYS A 241 33.73 4.59 -18.30
N ALA A 242 34.12 3.46 -17.72
CA ALA A 242 34.33 3.32 -16.27
C ALA A 242 35.73 2.76 -15.94
N LYS A 243 36.09 2.73 -14.67
CA LYS A 243 37.33 2.06 -14.23
C LYS A 243 37.08 0.56 -14.12
N PRO A 244 38.04 -0.31 -14.48
CA PRO A 244 37.91 -1.76 -14.29
C PRO A 244 37.66 -2.21 -12.84
N THR A 245 37.97 -1.37 -11.85
CA THR A 245 37.68 -1.64 -10.42
C THR A 245 36.22 -1.47 -10.03
N ASP A 246 35.46 -0.76 -10.87
CA ASP A 246 34.09 -0.34 -10.59
C ASP A 246 33.08 -1.26 -11.32
N ILE A 247 33.59 -2.20 -12.15
CA ILE A 247 32.84 -3.25 -12.83
C ILE A 247 32.53 -4.38 -11.84
N LEU A 248 31.26 -4.79 -11.80
CA LEU A 248 30.72 -5.78 -10.90
C LEU A 248 30.23 -7.03 -11.65
N THR A 249 30.17 -8.16 -10.96
CA THR A 249 29.53 -9.38 -11.51
C THR A 249 28.01 -9.25 -11.50
N VAL A 250 27.33 -10.05 -12.33
CA VAL A 250 25.85 -10.09 -12.39
C VAL A 250 25.23 -10.28 -11.00
N ASP A 251 25.72 -11.25 -10.21
CA ASP A 251 25.25 -11.49 -8.83
C ASP A 251 25.43 -10.27 -7.91
N GLN A 252 26.58 -9.58 -8.01
CA GLN A 252 26.87 -8.39 -7.22
C GLN A 252 25.93 -7.23 -7.59
N VAL A 253 25.65 -7.05 -8.88
CA VAL A 253 24.71 -6.04 -9.37
C VAL A 253 23.30 -6.35 -8.92
N VAL A 254 22.82 -7.59 -9.06
CA VAL A 254 21.47 -7.97 -8.58
C VAL A 254 21.35 -7.72 -7.07
N ALA A 255 22.38 -8.08 -6.28
CA ALA A 255 22.39 -7.79 -4.84
C ALA A 255 22.41 -6.28 -4.54
N LEU A 256 23.16 -5.48 -5.31
CA LEU A 256 23.21 -4.03 -5.19
C LEU A 256 21.86 -3.38 -5.55
N LEU A 257 21.20 -3.81 -6.62
CA LEU A 257 19.89 -3.28 -7.04
C LEU A 257 18.80 -3.56 -6.00
N GLN A 258 18.77 -4.77 -5.43
CA GLN A 258 17.83 -5.15 -4.37
C GLN A 258 18.11 -4.47 -3.02
N LYS A 259 19.38 -4.17 -2.71
CA LYS A 259 19.78 -3.53 -1.45
C LYS A 259 19.67 -2.00 -1.50
N GLY A 260 20.04 -1.41 -2.63
CA GLY A 260 20.01 0.03 -2.89
C GLY A 260 20.81 0.90 -1.93
N THR A 261 20.35 2.14 -1.73
CA THR A 261 21.01 3.20 -0.96
C THR A 261 20.53 3.25 0.49
N LEU A 262 21.29 3.91 1.36
CA LEU A 262 20.83 4.25 2.70
C LEU A 262 20.10 5.59 2.64
N GLU A 263 18.78 5.56 2.85
CA GLU A 263 17.92 6.74 2.89
C GLU A 263 17.53 7.09 4.34
N GLU A 264 17.44 8.39 4.64
CA GLU A 264 16.99 8.87 5.95
C GLU A 264 15.46 8.72 6.10
N LYS A 265 15.03 8.00 7.13
CA LYS A 265 13.63 7.75 7.46
C LYS A 265 13.32 8.10 8.91
N LYS A 266 12.09 8.55 9.15
CA LYS A 266 11.52 8.73 10.49
C LYS A 266 11.13 7.37 11.07
N TYR A 267 11.72 7.00 12.20
CA TYR A 267 11.31 5.92 13.09
C TYR A 267 10.51 6.50 14.25
N GLU A 268 9.44 5.84 14.68
CA GLU A 268 8.66 6.23 15.87
C GLU A 268 9.02 5.30 17.03
N VAL A 269 9.58 5.87 18.10
CA VAL A 269 10.02 5.13 19.29
C VAL A 269 8.87 4.31 19.89
N GLN A 270 9.12 3.04 20.17
CA GLN A 270 8.18 2.07 20.73
C GLN A 270 8.42 1.80 22.23
N GLU A 271 7.53 1.01 22.85
CA GLU A 271 7.68 0.63 24.25
C GLU A 271 8.85 -0.36 24.42
N GLY A 272 9.82 0.01 25.28
CA GLY A 272 11.00 -0.80 25.56
C GLY A 272 12.26 -0.40 24.78
N ASP A 273 12.14 0.55 23.86
CA ASP A 273 13.26 1.06 23.08
C ASP A 273 14.33 1.77 23.92
N VAL A 274 15.58 1.59 23.50
CA VAL A 274 16.71 2.44 23.90
C VAL A 274 17.54 2.79 22.68
N LEU A 275 18.18 3.97 22.69
CA LEU A 275 18.88 4.54 21.53
C LEU A 275 19.89 3.58 20.89
N GLY A 276 20.59 2.78 21.70
CA GLY A 276 21.54 1.77 21.21
C GLY A 276 20.90 0.53 20.55
N LEU A 277 19.68 0.14 20.95
CA LEU A 277 18.94 -0.94 20.29
C LEU A 277 18.40 -0.48 18.93
N ILE A 278 17.76 0.70 18.89
CA ILE A 278 17.29 1.30 17.63
C ILE A 278 18.46 1.47 16.66
N ALA A 279 19.61 1.97 17.13
CA ALA A 279 20.81 2.08 16.31
C ALA A 279 21.21 0.72 15.71
N ASN A 280 21.35 -0.31 16.54
CA ASN A 280 21.76 -1.63 16.09
C ASN A 280 20.75 -2.28 15.12
N GLU A 281 19.45 -2.15 15.36
CA GLU A 281 18.40 -2.65 14.45
C GLU A 281 18.47 -1.98 13.07
N HIS A 282 18.75 -0.68 13.03
CA HIS A 282 18.95 0.09 11.80
C HIS A 282 20.37 -0.01 11.21
N ASN A 283 21.21 -0.93 11.70
CA ASN A 283 22.63 -1.10 11.29
C ASN A 283 23.49 0.18 11.46
N LEU A 284 23.10 1.04 12.39
CA LEU A 284 23.80 2.27 12.79
C LEU A 284 24.64 2.03 14.05
N THR A 285 25.78 2.70 14.14
CA THR A 285 26.45 2.90 15.43
C THR A 285 25.75 4.02 16.22
N LEU A 286 25.91 4.01 17.55
CA LEU A 286 25.41 5.06 18.44
C LEU A 286 25.87 6.47 18.00
N LYS A 287 27.11 6.59 17.50
CA LYS A 287 27.63 7.85 16.96
C LYS A 287 26.87 8.31 15.70
N GLN A 288 26.50 7.38 14.82
CA GLN A 288 25.77 7.71 13.59
C GLN A 288 24.32 8.13 13.90
N ILE A 289 23.61 7.40 14.76
CA ILE A 289 22.22 7.78 15.11
C ILE A 289 22.17 9.14 15.83
N LEU A 290 23.15 9.45 16.68
CA LEU A 290 23.29 10.78 17.29
C LEU A 290 23.61 11.86 16.23
N SER A 291 24.44 11.57 15.23
CA SER A 291 24.72 12.54 14.16
C SER A 291 23.53 12.83 13.24
N LEU A 292 22.59 11.89 13.10
CA LEU A 292 21.32 12.08 12.40
C LEU A 292 20.28 12.84 13.25
N ASN A 293 20.49 12.93 14.56
CA ASN A 293 19.56 13.51 15.53
C ASN A 293 20.30 14.48 16.48
N PRO A 294 20.75 15.65 16.00
CA PRO A 294 21.57 16.57 16.79
C PRO A 294 20.87 17.12 18.06
N ASP A 295 19.55 17.02 18.13
CA ASP A 295 18.73 17.42 19.29
C ASP A 295 18.71 16.36 20.43
N ILE A 296 19.35 15.20 20.23
CA ILE A 296 19.35 14.06 21.15
C ILE A 296 20.77 13.76 21.62
N GLN A 297 20.92 13.44 22.90
CA GLN A 297 22.18 13.05 23.55
C GLN A 297 22.12 11.58 24.02
N GLU A 298 23.27 11.00 24.35
CA GLU A 298 23.39 9.58 24.74
C GLU A 298 22.57 9.21 25.99
N ASP A 299 22.35 10.16 26.90
CA ASP A 299 21.56 10.04 28.12
C ASP A 299 20.10 10.51 27.97
N THR A 300 19.67 10.87 26.75
CA THR A 300 18.31 11.36 26.50
C THR A 300 17.28 10.25 26.66
N VAL A 301 16.30 10.47 27.54
CA VAL A 301 15.16 9.59 27.74
C VAL A 301 14.19 9.73 26.57
N LEU A 302 14.09 8.68 25.76
CA LEU A 302 13.19 8.64 24.60
C LEU A 302 11.72 8.50 25.06
N GLN A 303 10.80 9.16 24.34
CA GLN A 303 9.36 9.05 24.57
C GLN A 303 8.69 8.17 23.51
N ILE A 304 7.69 7.38 23.88
CA ILE A 304 6.92 6.58 22.91
C ILE A 304 6.24 7.51 21.90
N GLY A 305 6.38 7.21 20.61
CA GLY A 305 5.95 8.06 19.50
C GLY A 305 6.89 9.23 19.17
N GLN A 306 8.04 9.35 19.85
CA GLN A 306 9.05 10.35 19.49
C GLN A 306 9.65 10.01 18.10
N PRO A 307 9.68 10.96 17.15
CA PRO A 307 10.28 10.73 15.85
C PRO A 307 11.82 10.81 15.94
N LEU A 308 12.49 9.77 15.46
CA LEU A 308 13.94 9.64 15.38
C LEU A 308 14.36 9.44 13.92
N ASN A 309 15.36 10.17 13.45
CA ASN A 309 15.95 9.95 12.13
C ASN A 309 16.86 8.72 12.18
N VAL A 310 16.61 7.74 11.32
CA VAL A 310 17.43 6.54 11.13
C VAL A 310 17.71 6.38 9.64
N THR A 311 18.71 5.57 9.27
CA THR A 311 18.87 5.15 7.88
C THR A 311 18.21 3.80 7.64
N VAL A 312 17.52 3.66 6.52
CA VAL A 312 16.99 2.37 6.04
C VAL A 312 17.50 2.15 4.62
N TYR A 313 17.76 0.90 4.26
CA TYR A 313 18.07 0.56 2.87
C TYR A 313 16.82 0.71 2.00
N GLU A 314 16.83 1.66 1.06
CA GLU A 314 15.84 1.75 -0.02
C GLU A 314 16.40 1.10 -1.28
N PRO A 315 15.76 0.06 -1.85
CA PRO A 315 16.20 -0.56 -3.10
C PRO A 315 16.33 0.46 -4.24
N TYR A 316 17.33 0.27 -5.11
CA TYR A 316 17.39 1.06 -6.35
C TYR A 316 16.15 0.79 -7.21
N VAL A 317 15.74 -0.46 -7.28
CA VAL A 317 14.55 -0.90 -8.02
C VAL A 317 13.88 -2.07 -7.31
N GLU A 318 12.57 -2.17 -7.50
CA GLU A 318 11.75 -3.25 -7.01
C GLU A 318 11.03 -3.89 -8.20
N VAL A 319 10.82 -5.20 -8.16
CA VAL A 319 10.11 -5.90 -9.22
C VAL A 319 8.61 -5.81 -8.95
N VAL A 320 7.88 -5.20 -9.89
CA VAL A 320 6.43 -5.04 -9.84
C VAL A 320 5.78 -5.99 -10.84
N VAL A 321 5.11 -7.01 -10.32
CA VAL A 321 4.36 -7.99 -11.11
C VAL A 321 2.89 -7.59 -11.08
N LYS A 322 2.32 -7.25 -12.24
CA LYS A 322 0.87 -6.98 -12.37
C LYS A 322 0.16 -8.27 -12.74
N LYS A 323 -0.76 -8.70 -11.87
CA LYS A 323 -1.55 -9.92 -12.02
C LYS A 323 -3.03 -9.60 -12.17
N GLU A 324 -3.60 -9.91 -13.34
CA GLU A 324 -5.05 -9.86 -13.55
C GLU A 324 -5.69 -11.11 -12.92
N VAL A 325 -6.75 -10.91 -12.14
CA VAL A 325 -7.49 -11.97 -11.42
C VAL A 325 -8.98 -11.75 -11.64
N TYR A 326 -9.69 -12.80 -12.07
CA TYR A 326 -11.14 -12.80 -12.18
C TYR A 326 -11.75 -13.79 -11.19
N GLU A 327 -12.26 -13.30 -10.06
CA GLU A 327 -12.71 -14.13 -8.94
C GLU A 327 -14.10 -13.77 -8.42
N ARG A 328 -14.76 -14.75 -7.79
CA ARG A 328 -16.02 -14.56 -7.06
C ARG A 328 -15.72 -14.15 -5.62
N VAL A 329 -16.28 -13.03 -5.18
CA VAL A 329 -16.14 -12.53 -3.81
C VAL A 329 -17.50 -12.35 -3.14
N SER A 330 -17.54 -12.61 -1.83
CA SER A 330 -18.73 -12.37 -1.01
C SER A 330 -18.96 -10.87 -0.78
N ILE A 331 -20.23 -10.48 -0.77
CA ILE A 331 -20.69 -9.15 -0.37
C ILE A 331 -21.33 -9.28 1.03
N PRO A 332 -20.76 -8.69 2.08
CA PRO A 332 -21.34 -8.77 3.43
C PRO A 332 -22.70 -8.06 3.48
N TYR A 333 -23.65 -8.65 4.21
CA TYR A 333 -24.94 -8.02 4.48
C TYR A 333 -24.87 -7.06 5.67
N GLN A 334 -25.82 -6.12 5.75
CA GLN A 334 -25.95 -5.22 6.89
C GLN A 334 -27.06 -5.68 7.84
N ARG A 335 -26.92 -5.35 9.13
CA ARG A 335 -27.96 -5.54 10.15
C ARG A 335 -28.79 -4.26 10.31
N GLU A 336 -30.07 -4.33 9.97
CA GLU A 336 -31.04 -3.26 10.17
C GLU A 336 -31.86 -3.52 11.45
N VAL A 337 -31.89 -2.58 12.40
CA VAL A 337 -32.65 -2.70 13.64
C VAL A 337 -33.92 -1.86 13.58
N LYS A 338 -35.09 -2.50 13.55
CA LYS A 338 -36.41 -1.84 13.56
C LYS A 338 -37.01 -1.89 14.96
N GLN A 339 -37.72 -0.84 15.35
CA GLN A 339 -38.43 -0.79 16.62
C GLN A 339 -39.83 -1.38 16.45
N ASP A 340 -40.27 -2.18 17.42
CA ASP A 340 -41.60 -2.82 17.44
C ASP A 340 -42.26 -2.59 18.81
N ASP A 341 -43.52 -2.15 18.82
CA ASP A 341 -44.30 -1.80 20.03
C ASP A 341 -45.19 -2.94 20.53
N THR A 342 -45.17 -4.10 19.85
CA THR A 342 -45.82 -5.34 20.25
C THR A 342 -44.87 -6.26 21.04
N ILE A 343 -43.56 -6.17 20.75
CA ILE A 343 -42.48 -6.93 21.40
C ILE A 343 -42.02 -6.23 22.69
N TYR A 344 -41.83 -6.98 23.79
CA TYR A 344 -41.46 -6.42 25.10
C TYR A 344 -40.07 -5.79 25.10
N LYS A 345 -39.93 -4.67 25.81
CA LYS A 345 -38.68 -3.92 25.89
C LYS A 345 -37.56 -4.77 26.48
N GLY A 346 -36.54 -5.04 25.67
CA GLY A 346 -35.41 -5.91 25.99
C GLY A 346 -35.36 -7.16 25.12
N ASP A 347 -36.52 -7.62 24.64
CA ASP A 347 -36.61 -8.75 23.73
C ASP A 347 -36.20 -8.34 22.30
N ILE A 348 -35.68 -9.31 21.57
CA ILE A 348 -35.22 -9.19 20.18
C ILE A 348 -35.83 -10.33 19.38
N LYS A 349 -36.30 -10.04 18.17
CA LYS A 349 -36.82 -11.03 17.22
C LYS A 349 -36.25 -10.79 15.83
N VAL A 350 -35.64 -11.81 15.23
CA VAL A 350 -35.26 -11.76 13.81
C VAL A 350 -36.54 -11.78 12.97
N GLN A 351 -36.69 -10.80 12.08
CA GLN A 351 -37.76 -10.73 11.08
C GLN A 351 -37.31 -11.33 9.75
N GLN A 352 -36.04 -11.13 9.40
CA GLN A 352 -35.42 -11.62 8.17
C GLN A 352 -33.97 -11.95 8.47
N ASP A 353 -33.54 -13.19 8.20
CA ASP A 353 -32.14 -13.59 8.30
C ASP A 353 -31.30 -12.89 7.22
N GLY A 354 -30.10 -12.48 7.60
CA GLY A 354 -29.12 -11.94 6.67
C GLY A 354 -28.56 -13.02 5.75
N LYS A 355 -28.30 -12.66 4.49
CA LYS A 355 -27.59 -13.52 3.54
C LYS A 355 -26.56 -12.69 2.79
N GLU A 356 -25.34 -13.21 2.72
CA GLU A 356 -24.30 -12.60 1.90
C GLU A 356 -24.71 -12.59 0.42
N GLY A 357 -24.25 -11.57 -0.29
CA GLY A 357 -24.33 -11.50 -1.74
C GLY A 357 -23.06 -12.07 -2.37
N GLU A 358 -23.05 -12.13 -3.69
CA GLU A 358 -21.90 -12.57 -4.47
C GLU A 358 -21.71 -11.62 -5.67
N LYS A 359 -20.45 -11.27 -5.96
CA LYS A 359 -20.07 -10.60 -7.20
C LYS A 359 -18.84 -11.24 -7.82
N LEU A 360 -18.76 -11.20 -9.14
CA LEU A 360 -17.52 -11.41 -9.87
C LEU A 360 -16.76 -10.08 -9.94
N VAL A 361 -15.44 -10.15 -9.75
CA VAL A 361 -14.55 -8.99 -9.79
C VAL A 361 -13.37 -9.33 -10.69
N ASN A 362 -13.16 -8.53 -11.75
CA ASN A 362 -11.90 -8.51 -12.48
C ASN A 362 -11.04 -7.38 -11.91
N LYS A 363 -9.86 -7.72 -11.37
CA LYS A 363 -8.95 -6.78 -10.74
C LYS A 363 -7.49 -7.04 -11.12
N ILE A 364 -6.69 -5.98 -11.11
CA ILE A 364 -5.23 -6.05 -11.20
C ILE A 364 -4.67 -5.98 -9.79
N ILE A 365 -3.95 -7.02 -9.38
CA ILE A 365 -3.13 -7.03 -8.17
C ILE A 365 -1.70 -6.65 -8.57
N SER A 366 -1.18 -5.56 -8.01
CA SER A 366 0.23 -5.20 -8.14
C SER A 366 1.01 -5.82 -6.99
N ILE A 367 1.97 -6.69 -7.31
CA ILE A 367 2.79 -7.42 -6.36
C ILE A 367 4.22 -6.87 -6.45
N GLN A 368 4.67 -6.22 -5.38
CA GLN A 368 5.98 -5.56 -5.27
C GLN A 368 6.91 -6.45 -4.44
N ASN A 369 8.00 -6.91 -5.04
CA ASN A 369 8.96 -7.83 -4.42
C ASN A 369 8.30 -9.08 -3.76
N GLY A 370 7.22 -9.58 -4.34
CA GLY A 370 6.45 -10.73 -3.84
C GLY A 370 5.37 -10.42 -2.79
N GLN A 371 5.21 -9.17 -2.36
CA GLN A 371 4.14 -8.74 -1.45
C GLN A 371 3.02 -7.99 -2.20
N PRO A 372 1.72 -8.20 -1.91
CA PRO A 372 0.65 -7.40 -2.48
C PRO A 372 0.78 -5.93 -2.05
N ALA A 373 0.89 -5.01 -3.01
CA ALA A 373 1.08 -3.59 -2.77
C ALA A 373 -0.18 -2.76 -3.08
N ALA A 374 -0.90 -3.09 -4.15
CA ALA A 374 -2.14 -2.42 -4.55
C ALA A 374 -3.10 -3.36 -5.29
N GLU A 375 -4.40 -3.08 -5.19
CA GLU A 375 -5.44 -3.72 -6.02
C GLU A 375 -6.27 -2.65 -6.75
N GLU A 376 -6.46 -2.81 -8.06
CA GLU A 376 -7.31 -1.97 -8.90
C GLU A 376 -8.45 -2.81 -9.49
N VAL A 377 -9.71 -2.44 -9.22
CA VAL A 377 -10.88 -3.12 -9.80
C VAL A 377 -11.17 -2.55 -11.18
N ILE A 378 -11.01 -3.39 -12.21
CA ILE A 378 -11.35 -3.04 -13.61
C ILE A 378 -12.88 -3.09 -13.80
N GLN A 379 -13.49 -4.18 -13.33
CA GLN A 379 -14.91 -4.46 -13.54
C GLN A 379 -15.46 -5.29 -12.38
N GLU A 380 -16.72 -5.04 -12.03
CA GLU A 380 -17.49 -5.89 -11.12
C GLU A 380 -18.88 -6.20 -11.69
N GLU A 381 -19.37 -7.41 -11.42
CA GLU A 381 -20.72 -7.87 -11.78
C GLU A 381 -21.37 -8.52 -10.56
N ILE A 382 -22.47 -7.93 -10.07
CA ILE A 382 -23.22 -8.47 -8.93
C ILE A 382 -24.09 -9.62 -9.43
N LEU A 383 -23.73 -10.84 -9.06
CA LEU A 383 -24.51 -12.04 -9.34
C LEU A 383 -25.70 -12.17 -8.40
N GLN A 384 -25.49 -11.86 -7.12
CA GLN A 384 -26.50 -11.90 -6.07
C GLN A 384 -26.32 -10.72 -5.12
N ALA A 385 -27.34 -9.88 -4.97
CA ALA A 385 -27.31 -8.81 -3.99
C ALA A 385 -27.42 -9.38 -2.54
N PRO A 386 -26.71 -8.81 -1.56
CA PRO A 386 -26.84 -9.22 -0.17
C PRO A 386 -28.25 -8.91 0.36
N VAL A 387 -28.77 -9.80 1.20
CA VAL A 387 -30.03 -9.63 1.91
C VAL A 387 -29.73 -9.18 3.33
N ASN A 388 -30.14 -7.97 3.70
CA ASN A 388 -29.91 -7.45 5.05
C ASN A 388 -30.65 -8.28 6.11
N GLU A 389 -30.00 -8.46 7.26
CA GLU A 389 -30.63 -9.04 8.44
C GLU A 389 -31.53 -7.98 9.09
N ILE A 390 -32.83 -8.25 9.21
CA ILE A 390 -33.78 -7.33 9.85
C ILE A 390 -34.12 -7.85 11.22
N VAL A 391 -33.79 -7.06 12.24
CA VAL A 391 -33.94 -7.40 13.65
C VAL A 391 -34.94 -6.45 14.31
N LEU A 392 -36.05 -6.99 14.80
CA LEU A 392 -37.05 -6.24 15.56
C LEU A 392 -36.63 -6.16 17.03
N LYS A 393 -36.48 -4.94 17.54
CA LYS A 393 -36.16 -4.64 18.94
C LYS A 393 -37.43 -4.18 19.65
N GLY A 394 -37.79 -4.87 20.71
CA GLY A 394 -38.98 -4.55 21.49
C GLY A 394 -38.90 -3.19 22.18
N THR A 395 -40.02 -2.49 22.14
CA THR A 395 -40.26 -1.20 22.81
C THR A 395 -41.46 -1.22 23.74
N LYS A 396 -42.28 -2.28 23.71
CA LYS A 396 -43.45 -2.44 24.58
C LYS A 396 -43.03 -2.48 26.05
N VAL A 397 -43.37 -1.44 26.79
CA VAL A 397 -43.14 -1.37 28.24
C VAL A 397 -44.40 -1.86 28.97
N ILE A 398 -44.24 -2.75 29.95
CA ILE A 398 -45.35 -3.09 30.85
C ILE A 398 -45.72 -1.85 31.66
N PRO A 399 -46.97 -1.33 31.62
CA PRO A 399 -47.33 -0.13 32.35
C PRO A 399 -47.21 -0.35 33.87
N SER A 400 -46.32 0.37 34.55
CA SER A 400 -46.20 0.28 36.02
C SER A 400 -47.38 0.92 36.78
N ARG A 401 -48.36 1.49 36.07
CA ARG A 401 -49.60 2.06 36.61
C ARG A 401 -50.80 1.26 36.11
N GLY A 402 -51.65 0.88 37.04
CA GLY A 402 -52.92 0.20 36.80
C GLY A 402 -54.00 1.12 36.24
N THR A 403 -54.96 0.50 35.57
CA THR A 403 -56.14 1.14 34.98
C THR A 403 -57.25 1.48 35.98
N GLY A 404 -57.26 0.83 37.15
CA GLY A 404 -58.38 0.84 38.10
C GLY A 404 -59.50 -0.15 37.76
N ASN A 405 -59.37 -0.91 36.66
CA ASN A 405 -60.32 -1.94 36.24
C ASN A 405 -59.79 -3.34 36.60
N PHE A 406 -60.25 -3.85 37.75
CA PHE A 406 -59.71 -5.06 38.37
C PHE A 406 -60.31 -6.34 37.79
N LEU A 407 -59.44 -7.24 37.32
CA LEU A 407 -59.74 -8.61 36.97
C LEU A 407 -59.95 -9.47 38.23
N TRP A 408 -60.91 -10.39 38.21
CA TRP A 408 -61.00 -11.47 39.19
C TRP A 408 -59.64 -12.19 39.37
N PRO A 409 -59.14 -12.38 40.61
CA PRO A 409 -57.75 -12.76 40.86
C PRO A 409 -57.44 -14.26 40.65
N THR A 410 -58.44 -15.07 40.33
CA THR A 410 -58.36 -16.53 40.12
C THR A 410 -59.08 -16.91 38.83
N TYR A 411 -58.86 -18.11 38.29
CA TYR A 411 -59.70 -18.62 37.22
C TYR A 411 -60.96 -19.28 37.81
N GLY A 412 -62.05 -18.54 37.86
CA GLY A 412 -63.30 -18.95 38.54
C GLY A 412 -63.18 -19.04 40.05
N GLY A 413 -63.97 -19.93 40.66
CA GLY A 413 -64.14 -20.07 42.11
C GLY A 413 -65.31 -19.27 42.66
N TYR A 414 -65.74 -19.59 43.88
CA TYR A 414 -66.85 -18.90 44.55
C TYR A 414 -66.37 -18.15 45.80
N ILE A 415 -67.17 -17.16 46.22
CA ILE A 415 -66.92 -16.38 47.43
C ILE A 415 -67.32 -17.23 48.64
N SER A 416 -66.34 -17.84 49.32
CA SER A 416 -66.57 -18.60 50.55
C SER A 416 -66.76 -17.68 51.77
N SER A 417 -66.26 -16.45 51.71
CA SER A 417 -66.56 -15.42 52.70
C SER A 417 -66.49 -14.00 52.13
N LYS A 418 -67.43 -13.15 52.55
CA LYS A 418 -67.49 -11.73 52.18
C LYS A 418 -66.73 -10.86 53.19
N GLN A 419 -66.44 -9.62 52.81
CA GLN A 419 -65.92 -8.61 53.74
C GLN A 419 -66.98 -8.28 54.80
N GLY A 420 -66.57 -8.03 56.05
CA GLY A 420 -67.47 -7.64 57.13
C GLY A 420 -67.17 -8.31 58.48
N TYR A 421 -67.99 -8.05 59.49
CA TYR A 421 -67.84 -8.69 60.80
C TYR A 421 -68.28 -10.17 60.76
N ARG A 422 -67.38 -11.07 61.16
CA ARG A 422 -67.65 -12.50 61.39
C ARG A 422 -67.06 -12.93 62.74
N TRP A 423 -67.86 -13.57 63.58
CA TRP A 423 -67.43 -14.12 64.89
C TRP A 423 -66.63 -13.13 65.76
N GLY A 424 -67.09 -11.88 65.85
CA GLY A 424 -66.44 -10.82 66.63
C GLY A 424 -65.16 -10.21 66.02
N LYS A 425 -64.74 -10.64 64.82
CA LYS A 425 -63.58 -10.07 64.10
C LYS A 425 -64.00 -9.50 62.75
N PHE A 426 -63.37 -8.39 62.35
CA PHE A 426 -63.61 -7.80 61.04
C PHE A 426 -62.78 -8.50 59.97
N HIS A 427 -63.45 -9.11 59.00
CA HIS A 427 -62.85 -9.66 57.80
C HIS A 427 -62.63 -8.54 56.78
N LYS A 428 -61.37 -8.31 56.43
CA LYS A 428 -60.92 -7.17 55.62
C LYS A 428 -61.02 -7.37 54.09
N GLY A 429 -61.42 -8.54 53.63
CA GLY A 429 -61.41 -8.87 52.20
C GLY A 429 -62.49 -9.87 51.84
N ILE A 430 -62.33 -10.50 50.69
CA ILE A 430 -63.12 -11.67 50.29
C ILE A 430 -62.24 -12.92 50.30
N ASP A 431 -62.83 -14.04 50.70
CA ASP A 431 -62.22 -15.36 50.59
C ASP A 431 -62.79 -16.04 49.35
N ILE A 432 -61.92 -16.43 48.42
CA ILE A 432 -62.27 -17.08 47.14
C ILE A 432 -61.76 -18.52 47.16
N ALA A 433 -62.67 -19.48 47.03
CA ALA A 433 -62.40 -20.90 47.14
C ALA A 433 -62.79 -21.68 45.88
N GLN A 434 -62.21 -22.87 45.73
CA GLN A 434 -62.46 -23.81 44.63
C GLN A 434 -62.39 -23.20 43.20
N PRO A 435 -61.35 -22.41 42.85
CA PRO A 435 -61.11 -22.03 41.46
C PRO A 435 -60.73 -23.24 40.59
N TYR A 436 -60.90 -23.12 39.27
CA TYR A 436 -60.53 -24.15 38.30
C TYR A 436 -59.01 -24.41 38.28
N ASP A 437 -58.20 -23.37 38.52
CA ASP A 437 -56.77 -23.50 38.79
C ASP A 437 -56.37 -22.77 40.08
N ARG A 438 -55.29 -23.23 40.72
CA ARG A 438 -54.75 -22.61 41.92
C ARG A 438 -53.85 -21.39 41.62
N THR A 439 -53.83 -20.86 40.40
CA THR A 439 -52.92 -19.77 40.02
C THR A 439 -53.53 -18.42 40.40
N ILE A 440 -52.84 -17.70 41.29
CA ILE A 440 -53.23 -16.35 41.70
C ILE A 440 -52.64 -15.35 40.71
N ARG A 441 -53.45 -14.41 40.24
CA ARG A 441 -53.12 -13.45 39.18
C ARG A 441 -53.28 -12.00 39.66
N SER A 442 -52.44 -11.10 39.15
CA SER A 442 -52.58 -9.67 39.43
C SER A 442 -53.87 -9.13 38.83
N SER A 443 -54.64 -8.40 39.63
CA SER A 443 -55.96 -7.90 39.23
C SER A 443 -55.87 -6.67 38.33
N ASP A 444 -54.76 -5.94 38.36
CA ASP A 444 -54.48 -4.79 37.50
C ASP A 444 -52.96 -4.62 37.36
N ASN A 445 -52.49 -3.73 36.47
CA ASN A 445 -51.04 -3.49 36.33
C ASN A 445 -50.48 -2.78 37.58
N GLY A 446 -49.23 -3.02 37.95
CA GLY A 446 -48.61 -2.35 39.10
C GLY A 446 -47.18 -2.78 39.38
N ILE A 447 -46.67 -2.36 40.54
CA ILE A 447 -45.38 -2.81 41.07
C ILE A 447 -45.63 -3.64 42.34
N VAL A 448 -44.97 -4.77 42.48
CA VAL A 448 -45.00 -5.59 43.70
C VAL A 448 -44.31 -4.81 44.83
N GLU A 449 -45.09 -4.43 45.82
CA GLU A 449 -44.64 -3.67 47.00
C GLU A 449 -44.23 -4.59 48.15
N PHE A 450 -44.80 -5.79 48.21
CA PHE A 450 -44.45 -6.82 49.19
C PHE A 450 -44.62 -8.21 48.59
N ALA A 451 -43.69 -9.11 48.90
CA ALA A 451 -43.74 -10.52 48.54
C ALA A 451 -43.01 -11.33 49.63
N GLY A 452 -43.76 -11.97 50.53
CA GLY A 452 -43.15 -12.64 51.70
C GLY A 452 -44.16 -13.20 52.69
N TRP A 453 -43.70 -13.54 53.89
CA TRP A 453 -44.57 -13.97 54.99
C TRP A 453 -44.99 -12.77 55.85
N ASP A 454 -46.29 -12.64 56.15
CA ASP A 454 -46.82 -11.57 57.01
C ASP A 454 -47.87 -12.10 58.00
N GLY A 455 -47.37 -12.63 59.12
CA GLY A 455 -48.18 -13.03 60.27
C GLY A 455 -49.42 -13.87 59.91
N GLY A 456 -50.60 -13.34 60.25
CA GLY A 456 -51.89 -14.00 60.00
C GLY A 456 -52.23 -14.20 58.52
N TYR A 457 -51.66 -13.41 57.60
CA TYR A 457 -51.87 -13.59 56.16
C TYR A 457 -51.06 -14.75 55.56
N GLY A 458 -50.10 -15.32 56.30
CA GLY A 458 -49.19 -16.34 55.77
C GLY A 458 -48.32 -15.77 54.66
N LYS A 459 -48.12 -16.52 53.58
CA LYS A 459 -47.46 -15.99 52.37
C LYS A 459 -48.41 -15.03 51.64
N LYS A 460 -47.94 -13.81 51.45
CA LYS A 460 -48.71 -12.67 50.94
C LYS A 460 -47.95 -11.93 49.84
N VAL A 461 -48.68 -11.46 48.84
CA VAL A 461 -48.22 -10.50 47.83
C VAL A 461 -49.06 -9.24 47.92
N VAL A 462 -48.44 -8.06 47.80
CA VAL A 462 -49.12 -6.77 47.68
C VAL A 462 -48.68 -6.11 46.38
N VAL A 463 -49.63 -5.73 45.54
CA VAL A 463 -49.36 -4.98 44.30
C VAL A 463 -49.84 -3.54 44.48
N ASN A 464 -48.94 -2.59 44.29
CA ASN A 464 -49.23 -1.16 44.28
C ASN A 464 -49.45 -0.74 42.83
N HIS A 465 -50.69 -0.34 42.51
CA HIS A 465 -51.11 -0.02 41.15
C HIS A 465 -50.75 1.42 40.72
N ARG A 466 -50.06 2.21 41.57
CA ARG A 466 -49.57 3.58 41.28
C ARG A 466 -50.63 4.56 40.74
N ASN A 467 -51.90 4.27 41.01
CA ASN A 467 -53.11 5.02 40.65
C ASN A 467 -53.99 5.29 41.90
N GLY A 468 -53.40 5.16 43.10
CA GLY A 468 -54.10 5.24 44.38
C GLY A 468 -54.54 3.88 44.94
N TYR A 469 -54.60 2.82 44.12
CA TYR A 469 -55.02 1.50 44.58
C TYR A 469 -53.86 0.57 44.98
N LYS A 470 -54.14 -0.34 45.91
CA LYS A 470 -53.32 -1.50 46.22
C LYS A 470 -54.21 -2.74 46.34
N THR A 471 -53.74 -3.89 45.87
CA THR A 471 -54.38 -5.18 46.09
C THR A 471 -53.51 -6.07 46.97
N ILE A 472 -54.14 -6.93 47.76
CA ILE A 472 -53.48 -7.90 48.63
C ILE A 472 -53.95 -9.31 48.27
N TYR A 473 -53.00 -10.23 48.17
CA TYR A 473 -53.22 -11.64 47.88
C TYR A 473 -52.57 -12.46 49.00
N ALA A 474 -53.35 -13.21 49.78
CA ALA A 474 -52.89 -13.89 51.00
C ALA A 474 -53.24 -15.39 51.03
N HIS A 475 -52.64 -16.08 52.02
CA HIS A 475 -52.70 -17.54 52.23
C HIS A 475 -52.04 -18.39 51.12
N LEU A 476 -51.15 -17.80 50.31
CA LEU A 476 -50.48 -18.50 49.20
C LEU A 476 -49.68 -19.72 49.70
N SER A 477 -49.58 -20.77 48.89
CA SER A 477 -48.65 -21.88 49.12
C SER A 477 -47.25 -21.54 48.57
N ASN A 478 -47.19 -20.83 47.44
CA ASN A 478 -45.96 -20.36 46.82
C ASN A 478 -46.12 -18.94 46.24
N ILE A 479 -45.03 -18.17 46.24
CA ILE A 479 -44.94 -16.85 45.60
C ILE A 479 -44.02 -16.99 44.37
N ASN A 480 -44.35 -16.30 43.27
CA ASN A 480 -43.64 -16.37 41.99
C ASN A 480 -43.17 -14.99 41.48
N VAL A 481 -43.16 -13.97 42.35
CA VAL A 481 -42.73 -12.59 42.07
C VAL A 481 -41.92 -12.02 43.24
N SER A 482 -41.09 -11.03 42.96
CA SER A 482 -40.23 -10.33 43.92
C SER A 482 -40.67 -8.89 44.14
N VAL A 483 -40.25 -8.28 45.26
CA VAL A 483 -40.47 -6.85 45.50
C VAL A 483 -39.73 -6.02 44.43
N GLY A 484 -40.44 -5.06 43.83
CA GLY A 484 -39.95 -4.25 42.72
C GLY A 484 -40.39 -4.73 41.32
N ASP A 485 -40.88 -5.98 41.20
CA ASP A 485 -41.38 -6.51 39.92
C ASP A 485 -42.54 -5.66 39.39
N THR A 486 -42.46 -5.23 38.12
CA THR A 486 -43.60 -4.65 37.42
C THR A 486 -44.45 -5.77 36.83
N VAL A 487 -45.73 -5.84 37.23
CA VAL A 487 -46.68 -6.88 36.82
C VAL A 487 -47.80 -6.31 35.97
N GLU A 488 -48.14 -7.00 34.88
CA GLU A 488 -49.33 -6.72 34.08
C GLU A 488 -50.59 -7.35 34.69
N ARG A 489 -51.77 -6.82 34.36
CA ARG A 489 -53.06 -7.42 34.71
C ARG A 489 -53.15 -8.83 34.15
N GLY A 490 -53.49 -9.80 35.01
CA GLY A 490 -53.52 -11.23 34.69
C GLY A 490 -52.20 -11.97 34.96
N ARG A 491 -51.08 -11.27 35.22
CA ARG A 491 -49.78 -11.89 35.51
C ARG A 491 -49.87 -12.79 36.75
N LYS A 492 -49.34 -14.02 36.65
CA LYS A 492 -49.20 -14.95 37.78
C LYS A 492 -48.33 -14.35 38.89
N LEU A 493 -48.90 -14.25 40.09
CA LEU A 493 -48.22 -13.80 41.32
C LEU A 493 -47.77 -14.98 42.20
N GLY A 494 -48.48 -16.11 42.14
CA GLY A 494 -48.21 -17.26 43.00
C GLY A 494 -49.26 -18.36 42.87
N ILE A 495 -49.26 -19.27 43.85
CA ILE A 495 -50.18 -20.41 43.93
C ILE A 495 -51.00 -20.32 45.22
N MET A 496 -52.30 -20.55 45.14
CA MET A 496 -53.24 -20.62 46.25
C MET A 496 -52.80 -21.68 47.28
N GLY A 497 -53.08 -21.45 48.56
CA GLY A 497 -52.71 -22.36 49.63
C GLY A 497 -53.60 -22.22 50.86
N SER A 498 -53.04 -22.58 52.00
CA SER A 498 -53.67 -22.49 53.32
C SER A 498 -52.62 -22.10 54.37
N THR A 499 -51.79 -21.09 54.07
CA THR A 499 -50.72 -20.63 54.98
C THR A 499 -51.19 -19.49 55.90
N GLY A 500 -50.57 -19.33 57.05
CA GLY A 500 -50.99 -18.34 58.05
C GLY A 500 -52.27 -18.77 58.78
N ASN A 501 -53.12 -17.81 59.14
CA ASN A 501 -54.40 -18.07 59.79
C ASN A 501 -55.50 -18.38 58.76
N SER A 502 -55.46 -19.58 58.20
CA SER A 502 -56.42 -20.08 57.22
C SER A 502 -57.01 -21.42 57.65
N THR A 503 -58.33 -21.59 57.45
CA THR A 503 -59.08 -22.81 57.78
C THR A 503 -59.21 -23.79 56.61
N GLY A 504 -58.57 -23.53 55.48
CA GLY A 504 -58.65 -24.38 54.28
C GLY A 504 -58.13 -23.68 53.02
N ILE A 505 -58.02 -24.39 51.90
CA ILE A 505 -57.42 -23.83 50.68
C ILE A 505 -58.33 -22.75 50.06
N HIS A 506 -57.91 -21.49 50.13
CA HIS A 506 -58.57 -20.33 49.54
C HIS A 506 -57.56 -19.20 49.27
N LEU A 507 -57.96 -18.21 48.46
CA LEU A 507 -57.29 -16.92 48.37
C LEU A 507 -58.04 -15.94 49.27
N HIS A 508 -57.32 -15.28 50.16
CA HIS A 508 -57.84 -14.06 50.79
C HIS A 508 -57.39 -12.83 49.97
N PHE A 509 -58.35 -11.99 49.58
CA PHE A 509 -58.14 -10.86 48.67
C PHE A 509 -58.70 -9.55 49.24
N GLU A 510 -57.85 -8.52 49.36
CA GLU A 510 -58.23 -7.17 49.82
C GLU A 510 -57.94 -6.12 48.74
N ILE A 511 -58.72 -5.02 48.73
CA ILE A 511 -58.47 -3.82 47.91
C ILE A 511 -58.38 -2.59 48.82
N TYR A 512 -57.38 -1.75 48.60
CA TYR A 512 -57.27 -0.43 49.23
C TYR A 512 -57.28 0.66 48.18
N LYS A 513 -57.89 1.80 48.52
CA LYS A 513 -57.88 3.04 47.73
C LYS A 513 -57.42 4.18 48.62
N ASN A 514 -56.30 4.82 48.27
CA ASN A 514 -55.68 5.90 49.04
C ASN A 514 -55.52 5.55 50.53
N GLY A 515 -55.04 4.34 50.81
CA GLY A 515 -54.84 3.81 52.17
C GLY A 515 -56.11 3.34 52.89
N ARG A 516 -57.32 3.56 52.33
CA ARG A 516 -58.58 3.10 52.92
C ARG A 516 -59.01 1.76 52.31
N LEU A 517 -59.30 0.79 53.16
CA LEU A 517 -59.84 -0.50 52.73
C LEU A 517 -61.18 -0.32 51.99
N GLN A 518 -61.38 -1.09 50.92
CA GLN A 518 -62.56 -1.10 50.05
C GLN A 518 -63.11 -2.53 49.96
N ASN A 519 -64.43 -2.68 49.86
CA ASN A 519 -65.06 -3.97 49.56
C ASN A 519 -64.65 -4.43 48.15
N PRO A 520 -63.93 -5.56 47.99
CA PRO A 520 -63.44 -5.98 46.67
C PRO A 520 -64.56 -6.19 45.64
N LEU A 521 -65.75 -6.61 46.07
CA LEU A 521 -66.89 -6.91 45.19
C LEU A 521 -67.46 -5.68 44.46
N ASP A 522 -67.10 -4.47 44.88
CA ASP A 522 -67.50 -3.24 44.18
C ASP A 522 -66.56 -2.92 42.99
N TYR A 523 -65.46 -3.67 42.84
CA TYR A 523 -64.33 -3.35 41.96
C TYR A 523 -63.89 -4.49 41.03
N VAL A 524 -63.91 -5.74 41.48
CA VAL A 524 -63.60 -6.91 40.61
C VAL A 524 -64.84 -7.40 39.86
N ARG A 525 -64.60 -7.90 38.64
CA ARG A 525 -65.58 -8.57 37.79
C ARG A 525 -64.99 -9.83 37.18
#